data_AF-A0A2V5LJR1-F1
#
_entry.id   AF-A0A2V5LJR1-F1
#
_cell.length_a   1.000
_cell.length_b   1.000
_cell.length_c   1.000
_cell.angle_alpha   90.00
_cell.angle_beta   90.00
_cell.angle_gamma   90.00
#
_symmetry.space_group_name_H-M   'P 1'
#
loop_
_entity.id
_entity.type
_entity.pdbx_description
1 polymer ?
#
loop_
_entity_poly.entity_id
_entity_poly.type
_entity_poly.pdbx_seq_one_letter_code
_entity_poly.pdbx_strand_id
1 'polypeptide(L)' 'ALEFSRFENMQKLEAAGAFDSNILHPGDVRDPESFKVRRGKIGGYSEYLSAEDQRFAADAIRELDRRFGYIT' A
#
# COMPACT_ATOMS: atom_id res chain seq x y z
N ALA A 1 -0.48 9.66 -18.70
CA ALA A 1 -1.09 8.68 -17.79
C ALA A 1 -2.60 8.79 -17.94
N LEU A 2 -3.32 7.67 -17.98
CA LEU A 2 -4.78 7.64 -18.09
C LEU A 2 -5.36 8.30 -16.82
N GLU A 3 -6.11 9.41 -16.95
CA GLU A 3 -6.70 10.15 -15.81
C GLU A 3 -7.43 9.22 -14.82
N PHE A 4 -8.04 8.16 -15.35
CA PHE A 4 -8.70 7.11 -14.58
C PHE A 4 -7.81 6.47 -13.51
N SER A 5 -6.54 6.22 -13.83
CA SER A 5 -5.60 5.53 -12.92
C SER A 5 -4.83 6.49 -12.01
N ARG A 6 -5.18 7.78 -11.98
CA ARG A 6 -4.59 8.72 -11.01
C ARG A 6 -4.99 8.30 -9.60
N PHE A 7 -4.04 8.43 -8.67
CA PHE A 7 -4.22 8.00 -7.30
C PHE A 7 -5.44 8.68 -6.64
N GLU A 8 -5.59 9.98 -6.82
CA GLU A 8 -6.70 10.76 -6.28
C GLU A 8 -8.05 10.32 -6.88
N ASN A 9 -8.06 9.89 -8.13
CA ASN A 9 -9.25 9.35 -8.76
C ASN A 9 -9.63 7.99 -8.17
N MET A 10 -8.65 7.09 -8.02
CA MET A 10 -8.86 5.78 -7.39
C MET A 10 -9.34 5.89 -5.94
N GLN A 11 -8.84 6.87 -5.20
CA GLN A 11 -9.28 7.16 -3.83
C GLN A 11 -10.75 7.60 -3.79
N LYS A 12 -11.16 8.50 -4.70
CA LYS A 12 -12.55 8.93 -4.83
C LYS A 12 -13.47 7.76 -5.20
N LEU A 13 -13.05 6.89 -6.13
CA LEU A 13 -13.82 5.72 -6.54
C LEU A 13 -14.03 4.74 -5.38
N GLU A 14 -12.99 4.49 -4.57
CA GLU A 14 -13.11 3.64 -3.38
C GLU A 14 -14.06 4.24 -2.33
N ALA A 15 -13.90 5.54 -2.03
CA ALA A 15 -14.77 6.25 -1.08
C ALA A 15 -16.22 6.31 -1.53
N ALA A 16 -16.47 6.35 -2.85
CA ALA A 16 -17.81 6.30 -3.43
C ALA A 16 -18.40 4.88 -3.48
N GLY A 17 -17.66 3.85 -3.07
CA GLY A 17 -18.09 2.46 -3.16
C GLY A 17 -18.28 1.99 -4.60
N ALA A 18 -17.57 2.60 -5.57
CA ALA A 18 -17.74 2.35 -7.00
C ALA A 18 -17.26 0.95 -7.46
N PHE A 19 -16.72 0.15 -6.54
CA PHE A 19 -16.29 -1.22 -6.81
C PHE A 19 -17.37 -2.21 -6.39
N ASP A 20 -17.81 -3.05 -7.33
CA ASP A 20 -18.90 -4.03 -7.14
C ASP A 20 -18.59 -5.15 -6.13
N SER A 21 -17.31 -5.30 -5.73
CA SER A 21 -16.91 -6.35 -4.82
C SER A 21 -16.81 -5.86 -3.38
N ASN A 22 -17.55 -6.51 -2.47
CA ASN A 22 -17.47 -6.23 -1.03
C ASN A 22 -16.05 -6.39 -0.47
N ILE A 23 -15.18 -7.20 -1.08
CA ILE A 23 -13.77 -7.33 -0.63
C ILE A 23 -13.00 -6.02 -0.82
N LEU A 24 -13.47 -5.16 -1.72
CA LEU A 24 -12.86 -3.89 -2.05
C LEU A 24 -13.35 -2.75 -1.15
N HIS A 25 -14.44 -2.93 -0.39
CA HIS A 25 -14.88 -1.94 0.59
C HIS A 25 -13.95 -1.87 1.80
N PRO A 26 -13.85 -0.71 2.47
CA PRO A 26 -13.09 -0.58 3.71
C PRO A 26 -13.78 -1.35 4.85
N GLY A 27 -12.98 -1.85 5.79
CA GLY A 27 -13.50 -2.53 6.99
C GLY A 27 -14.28 -1.59 7.92
N ASP A 28 -13.71 -0.43 8.25
CA ASP A 28 -14.40 0.69 8.90
C ASP A 28 -14.30 1.95 8.04
N VAL A 29 -15.44 2.45 7.55
CA VAL A 29 -15.50 3.67 6.72
C VAL A 29 -15.03 4.94 7.44
N ARG A 30 -14.97 4.93 8.78
CA ARG A 30 -14.52 6.06 9.60
C ARG A 30 -13.01 6.03 9.87
N ASP A 31 -12.36 4.92 9.55
CA ASP A 31 -10.92 4.76 9.69
C ASP A 31 -10.25 4.90 8.31
N PRO A 32 -9.50 5.99 8.05
CA PRO A 32 -8.75 6.15 6.80
C PRO A 32 -7.78 5.00 6.53
N GLU A 33 -7.29 4.31 7.58
CA GLU A 33 -6.39 3.17 7.44
C GLU A 33 -7.12 1.86 7.08
N SER A 34 -8.45 1.86 7.03
CA SER A 34 -9.25 0.72 6.55
C SER A 34 -9.44 0.71 5.03
N PHE A 35 -9.19 1.83 4.36
CA PHE A 35 -9.22 1.94 2.90
C PHE A 35 -8.02 1.26 2.26
N LYS A 36 -8.07 0.88 1.00
CA LYS A 36 -6.92 0.32 0.26
C LYS A 36 -6.12 1.43 -0.39
N VAL A 37 -6.79 2.46 -0.89
CA VAL A 37 -6.21 3.64 -1.53
C VAL A 37 -6.00 4.76 -0.51
N ARG A 38 -5.07 4.57 0.43
CA ARG A 38 -4.88 5.46 1.59
C ARG A 38 -4.03 6.70 1.32
N ARG A 39 -2.71 6.53 1.18
CA ARG A 39 -1.73 7.65 1.18
C ARG A 39 -1.03 7.90 -0.15
N GLY A 40 -0.91 6.90 -1.02
CA GLY A 40 -0.24 7.07 -2.32
C GLY A 40 1.23 7.47 -2.22
N LYS A 41 1.86 7.18 -1.07
CA LYS A 41 3.21 7.62 -0.73
C LYS A 41 4.21 6.47 -0.81
N ILE A 42 5.30 6.69 -1.52
CA ILE A 42 6.45 5.78 -1.54
C ILE A 42 7.20 5.92 -0.20
N GLY A 43 7.56 4.79 0.40
CA GLY A 43 8.31 4.75 1.66
C GLY A 43 7.48 5.01 2.93
N GLY A 44 6.14 5.05 2.83
CA GLY A 44 5.28 5.31 3.99
C GLY A 44 5.44 4.31 5.15
N TYR A 45 6.00 3.12 4.91
CA TYR A 45 6.26 2.11 5.95
C TYR A 45 7.11 2.65 7.11
N SER A 46 7.99 3.63 6.86
CA SER A 46 8.88 4.18 7.89
C SER A 46 8.13 4.97 8.97
N GLU A 47 6.89 5.38 8.70
CA GLU A 47 6.01 6.06 9.67
C GLU A 47 5.36 5.08 10.65
N TYR A 48 5.36 3.77 10.34
CA TYR A 48 4.69 2.74 11.13
C TYR A 48 5.67 1.72 11.73
N LEU A 49 6.75 1.40 11.01
CA LEU A 49 7.74 0.42 11.44
C LEU A 49 8.86 1.08 12.25
N SER A 50 9.24 0.44 13.35
CA SER A 50 10.39 0.87 14.14
C SER A 50 11.68 0.76 13.32
N ALA A 51 12.74 1.46 13.74
CA ALA A 51 14.06 1.34 13.12
C ALA A 51 14.61 -0.10 13.18
N GLU A 52 14.23 -0.86 14.21
CA GLU A 52 14.57 -2.27 14.35
C GLU A 52 13.84 -3.14 13.32
N ASP A 53 12.53 -2.97 13.16
CA ASP A 53 11.75 -3.72 12.17
C ASP A 53 12.21 -3.43 10.74
N GLN A 54 12.55 -2.17 10.45
CA GLN A 54 13.09 -1.77 9.16
C GLN A 54 14.44 -2.43 8.88
N ARG A 55 15.32 -2.52 9.88
CA ARG A 55 16.61 -3.22 9.76
C ARG A 55 16.38 -4.71 9.54
N PHE A 56 15.52 -5.32 10.33
CA PHE A 56 15.17 -6.73 10.20
C PHE A 56 14.66 -7.06 8.79
N ALA A 57 13.73 -6.26 8.26
CA ALA A 57 13.20 -6.44 6.91
C ALA A 57 14.28 -6.27 5.84
N ALA A 58 15.17 -5.29 5.98
CA ALA A 58 16.28 -5.08 5.05
C ALA A 58 17.25 -6.27 5.04
N ASP A 59 17.57 -6.84 6.21
CA ASP A 59 18.41 -8.03 6.33
C ASP A 59 17.73 -9.25 5.69
N ALA A 60 16.43 -9.45 5.93
CA ALA A 60 15.66 -10.53 5.32
C ALA A 60 15.62 -10.46 3.78
N ILE A 61 15.52 -9.25 3.21
CA ILE A 61 15.52 -9.06 1.74
C ILE A 61 16.87 -9.47 1.12
N ARG A 62 18.00 -9.27 1.83
CA ARG A 62 19.33 -9.65 1.32
C ARG A 62 19.51 -11.16 1.17
N GLU A 63 18.78 -11.94 1.94
CA GLU A 63 18.77 -13.40 1.87
C GLU A 63 17.86 -13.95 0.75
N LEU A 64 17.09 -13.09 0.07
CA LEU A 64 16.23 -13.52 -1.03
C LEU A 64 17.05 -13.94 -2.26
N ASP A 65 16.56 -14.97 -2.94
CA ASP A 65 17.24 -15.54 -4.09
C ASP A 65 17.30 -14.55 -5.26
N ARG A 66 18.53 -14.21 -5.65
CA ARG A 66 18.83 -13.28 -6.75
C ARG A 66 18.26 -13.73 -8.10
N ARG A 67 17.96 -15.01 -8.29
CA ARG A 67 17.32 -15.52 -9.52
C ARG A 67 15.98 -14.86 -9.80
N PHE A 68 15.29 -14.34 -8.77
CA PHE A 68 14.05 -13.59 -8.91
C PHE A 68 14.24 -12.07 -9.07
N GLY A 69 15.48 -11.59 -9.17
CA GLY A 69 15.77 -10.17 -9.39
C GLY A 69 15.80 -9.31 -8.12
N TYR A 70 15.80 -9.91 -6.92
CA TYR A 70 16.06 -9.20 -5.67
C TYR A 70 17.55 -8.84 -5.57
N ILE A 71 17.93 -7.73 -6.19
CA ILE A 71 19.24 -7.11 -6.06
C ILE A 71 19.12 -5.97 -5.06
N THR A 72 19.80 -6.10 -3.93
CA THR A 72 19.91 -5.07 -2.88
C THR A 72 21.21 -4.32 -2.99
#